data_AF-A0A1B8FJ43-F1
#
_entry.id   AF-A0A1B8FJ43-F1
#
_cell.length_a   1.000
_cell.length_b   1.000
_cell.length_c   1.000
_cell.angle_alpha   90.00
_cell.angle_beta   90.00
_cell.angle_gamma   90.00
#
_symmetry.space_group_name_H-M   'P 1'
#
loop_
_entity.id
_entity.type
_entity.pdbx_description
1 polymer ?
#
loop_
_entity_poly.entity_id
_entity_poly.type
_entity_poly.pdbx_seq_one_letter_code
_entity_poly.pdbx_strand_id
1 'polypeptide(L)'
;MGGVRSRVSTWFCTLESKAYAFQPGDGAILAALGGQEGLISALRSSYDTLQKVYSVTYPDEERKADGLQLPLLQRMLEITILLSDITQEKSQLNGGGGGGISKIRASLNAHAQALDAVSESESLAGRVRSTWLVLLALYNTAEISFSRNLHPSEPLHSANAFAVRIIQVAQKLDVLRGKASLSTPPPTKIWPLPLVMAAIEVRDPIYREWALHKLETYGGTAGQQYTLAKVFVERMWEREEEAERRVDCAGVIADINDGMVL
;
A
#
# COMPACT_ATOMS: atom_id res chain seq x y z
N MET A 1 14.87 19.42 17.72
CA MET A 1 14.59 17.98 17.92
C MET A 1 13.21 17.52 17.38
N GLY A 2 12.29 18.41 16.97
CA GLY A 2 10.95 18.01 16.46
C GLY A 2 10.94 17.28 15.11
N GLY A 3 11.85 17.61 14.19
CA GLY A 3 11.90 17.02 12.85
C GLY A 3 12.36 15.56 12.76
N VAL A 4 13.09 15.06 13.76
CA VAL A 4 13.49 13.65 13.84
C VAL A 4 12.31 12.80 14.32
N ARG A 5 11.52 13.29 15.28
CA ARG A 5 10.31 12.61 15.77
C ARG A 5 9.30 12.37 14.65
N SER A 6 9.09 13.30 13.73
CA SER A 6 8.01 13.23 12.74
C SER A 6 8.31 12.31 11.53
N ARG A 7 9.58 12.21 11.08
CA ARG A 7 10.01 11.21 10.09
C ARG A 7 9.92 9.79 10.66
N VAL A 8 10.30 9.64 11.93
CA VAL A 8 10.19 8.39 12.69
C VAL A 8 8.71 8.01 12.92
N SER A 9 7.82 8.98 13.14
CA SER A 9 6.37 8.75 13.32
C SER A 9 5.69 8.24 12.05
N THR A 10 5.96 8.86 10.90
CA THR A 10 5.43 8.42 9.58
C THR A 10 5.98 7.03 9.22
N TRP A 11 7.24 6.76 9.60
CA TRP A 11 7.88 5.47 9.44
C TRP A 11 7.23 4.38 10.29
N PHE A 12 6.98 4.63 11.57
CA PHE A 12 6.30 3.68 12.44
C PHE A 12 4.85 3.41 12.02
N CYS A 13 4.10 4.41 11.54
CA CYS A 13 2.76 4.18 10.99
C CYS A 13 2.75 3.37 9.70
N THR A 14 3.73 3.59 8.82
CA THR A 14 3.86 2.77 7.60
C THR A 14 4.17 1.32 7.98
N LEU A 15 5.03 1.09 8.98
CA LEU A 15 5.36 -0.25 9.49
C LEU A 15 4.18 -0.92 10.20
N GLU A 16 3.42 -0.17 11.00
CA GLU A 16 2.26 -0.70 11.69
C GLU A 16 1.15 -1.08 10.70
N SER A 17 0.85 -0.21 9.76
CA SER A 17 -0.20 -0.46 8.77
C SER A 17 0.16 -1.59 7.79
N LYS A 18 1.46 -1.82 7.57
CA LYS A 18 1.99 -3.00 6.86
C LYS A 18 1.76 -4.30 7.63
N ALA A 19 2.04 -4.28 8.94
CA ALA A 19 1.77 -5.42 9.81
C ALA A 19 0.27 -5.76 9.83
N TYR A 20 -0.61 -4.75 9.79
CA TYR A 20 -2.06 -4.95 9.79
C TYR A 20 -2.71 -5.21 8.43
N ALA A 21 -1.99 -5.04 7.32
CA ALA A 21 -2.51 -5.35 5.99
C ALA A 21 -2.85 -6.85 5.83
N PHE A 22 -2.32 -7.69 6.73
CA PHE A 22 -2.43 -9.14 6.61
C PHE A 22 -2.82 -9.88 7.90
N GLN A 23 -2.70 -9.26 9.08
CA GLN A 23 -3.10 -9.84 10.36
C GLN A 23 -3.81 -8.79 11.21
N PRO A 24 -4.86 -9.15 11.98
CA PRO A 24 -5.47 -8.22 12.92
C PRO A 24 -4.47 -7.86 14.03
N GLY A 25 -4.49 -6.61 14.48
CA GLY A 25 -3.78 -6.22 15.69
C GLY A 25 -4.40 -5.01 16.36
N ASP A 26 -3.81 -4.59 17.48
CA ASP A 26 -4.48 -3.73 18.46
C ASP A 26 -4.45 -2.23 18.12
N GLY A 27 -3.82 -1.83 16.99
CA GLY A 27 -3.74 -0.43 16.58
C GLY A 27 -2.93 0.45 17.53
N ALA A 28 -2.01 -0.15 18.30
CA ALA A 28 -1.36 0.52 19.42
C ALA A 28 -0.54 1.76 19.04
N ILE A 29 0.13 1.78 17.88
CA ILE A 29 0.92 2.94 17.42
C ILE A 29 -0.02 4.04 16.89
N LEU A 30 -1.03 3.69 16.09
CA LEU A 30 -2.06 4.65 15.66
C LEU A 30 -2.78 5.27 16.86
N ALA A 31 -3.15 4.47 17.86
CA ALA A 31 -3.76 4.95 19.10
C ALA A 31 -2.79 5.85 19.90
N ALA A 32 -1.52 5.47 20.04
CA ALA A 32 -0.50 6.27 20.72
C ALA A 32 -0.22 7.61 20.03
N LEU A 33 -0.47 7.71 18.72
CA LEU A 33 -0.35 8.95 17.96
C LEU A 33 -1.60 9.84 18.04
N GLY A 34 -2.68 9.39 18.68
CA GLY A 34 -3.95 10.12 18.75
C GLY A 34 -4.89 9.81 17.59
N GLY A 35 -4.83 8.59 17.05
CA GLY A 35 -5.67 8.15 15.94
C GLY A 35 -5.27 8.76 14.60
N GLN A 36 -6.19 8.69 13.63
CA GLN A 36 -5.98 9.23 12.28
C GLN A 36 -5.63 10.73 12.31
N GLU A 37 -6.34 11.52 13.11
CA GLU A 37 -6.10 12.96 13.22
C GLU A 37 -4.68 13.27 13.71
N GLY A 38 -4.22 12.54 14.74
CA GLY A 38 -2.89 12.70 15.29
C GLY A 38 -1.78 12.26 14.32
N LEU A 39 -2.00 11.18 13.57
CA LEU A 39 -1.09 10.76 12.49
C LEU A 39 -0.98 11.82 11.38
N ILE A 40 -2.11 12.34 10.89
CA ILE A 40 -2.10 13.38 9.85
C ILE A 40 -1.45 14.67 10.36
N SER A 41 -1.67 15.03 11.63
CA SER A 41 -1.01 16.15 12.29
C SER A 41 0.52 15.95 12.38
N ALA A 42 0.97 14.74 12.71
CA ALA A 42 2.39 14.39 12.73
C ALA A 42 3.03 14.44 11.34
N LEU A 43 2.33 13.97 10.29
CA LEU A 43 2.78 14.07 8.91
C LEU A 43 2.96 15.55 8.51
N ARG A 44 1.95 16.39 8.72
CA ARG A 44 2.01 17.83 8.41
C ARG A 44 3.16 18.52 9.12
N SER A 45 3.33 18.24 10.41
CA SER A 45 4.44 18.77 11.21
C SER A 45 5.81 18.33 10.66
N SER A 46 5.92 17.09 10.18
CA SER A 46 7.11 16.61 9.50
C SER A 46 7.40 17.36 8.22
N TYR A 47 6.34 17.55 7.45
CA TYR A 47 6.40 18.08 6.11
C TYR A 47 6.88 19.54 6.11
N ASP A 48 6.33 20.34 7.03
CA ASP A 48 6.69 21.75 7.17
C ASP A 48 8.10 21.97 7.73
N THR A 49 8.76 20.95 8.29
CA THR A 49 10.01 21.13 9.05
C THR A 49 11.12 21.73 8.18
N LEU A 50 11.34 21.20 6.97
CA LEU A 50 12.41 21.71 6.10
C LEU A 50 12.12 23.13 5.61
N GLN A 51 10.88 23.40 5.22
CA GLN A 51 10.45 24.74 4.82
C GLN A 51 10.56 25.75 5.98
N LYS A 52 10.26 25.35 7.22
CA LYS A 52 10.42 26.21 8.40
C LYS A 52 11.88 26.50 8.72
N VAL A 53 12.74 25.48 8.68
CA VAL A 53 14.17 25.60 9.03
C VAL A 53 14.95 26.37 7.96
N TYR A 54 14.63 26.18 6.68
CA TYR A 54 15.32 26.79 5.55
C TYR A 54 14.48 27.84 4.83
N SER A 55 13.57 28.52 5.54
CA SER A 55 12.53 29.39 4.93
C SER A 55 13.02 30.39 3.88
N VAL A 56 14.22 30.95 4.06
CA VAL A 56 14.85 31.92 3.14
C VAL A 56 15.52 31.25 1.94
N THR A 57 16.04 30.03 2.11
CA THR A 57 16.82 29.32 1.08
C THR A 57 16.09 28.14 0.45
N TYR A 58 14.86 27.85 0.90
CA TYR A 58 14.06 26.76 0.39
C TYR A 58 13.51 27.11 -0.99
N PRO A 59 13.86 26.36 -2.06
CA PRO A 59 13.46 26.71 -3.42
C PRO A 59 11.94 26.75 -3.60
N ASP A 60 11.43 27.70 -4.39
CA ASP A 60 9.99 27.82 -4.65
C ASP A 60 9.42 26.64 -5.43
N GLU A 61 10.21 26.04 -6.31
CA GLU A 61 9.86 24.80 -7.00
C GLU A 61 9.66 23.63 -6.03
N GLU A 62 10.56 23.51 -5.05
CA GLU A 62 10.47 22.51 -3.98
C GLU A 62 9.24 22.75 -3.10
N ARG A 63 8.98 24.02 -2.74
CA ARG A 63 7.78 24.42 -1.99
C ARG A 63 6.48 24.09 -2.73
N LYS A 64 6.44 24.32 -4.04
CA LYS A 64 5.28 23.99 -4.88
C LYS A 64 5.09 22.48 -5.01
N ALA A 65 6.15 21.73 -5.30
CA ALA A 65 6.11 20.27 -5.35
C ALA A 65 5.64 19.70 -4.01
N ASP A 66 6.07 20.32 -2.91
CA ASP A 66 5.68 19.97 -1.56
C ASP A 66 4.18 20.18 -1.28
N GLY A 67 3.66 21.35 -1.63
CA GLY A 67 2.24 21.63 -1.51
C GLY A 67 1.36 20.65 -2.30
N LEU A 68 1.85 20.18 -3.46
CA LEU A 68 1.15 19.20 -4.29
C LEU A 68 1.29 17.75 -3.77
N GLN A 69 2.41 17.42 -3.14
CA GLN A 69 2.69 16.06 -2.68
C GLN A 69 2.07 15.75 -1.32
N LEU A 70 1.96 16.74 -0.43
CA LEU A 70 1.42 16.54 0.93
C LEU A 70 0.00 15.93 0.94
N PRO A 71 -0.98 16.38 0.13
CA PRO A 71 -2.29 15.75 0.07
C PRO A 71 -2.25 14.29 -0.38
N LEU A 72 -1.30 13.95 -1.28
CA LEU A 72 -1.11 12.57 -1.74
C LEU A 72 -0.60 11.68 -0.61
N LEU A 73 0.38 12.17 0.16
CA LEU A 73 0.93 11.44 1.31
C LEU A 73 -0.11 11.26 2.43
N GLN A 74 -0.94 12.27 2.68
CA GLN A 74 -2.07 12.16 3.64
C GLN A 74 -3.00 11.02 3.21
N ARG A 75 -3.39 11.00 1.93
CA ARG A 75 -4.25 9.94 1.38
C ARG A 75 -3.61 8.56 1.42
N MET A 76 -2.29 8.46 1.21
CA MET A 76 -1.60 7.18 1.37
C MET A 76 -1.78 6.63 2.78
N LEU A 77 -1.62 7.47 3.82
CA LEU A 77 -1.84 7.05 5.20
C LEU A 77 -3.29 6.64 5.45
N GLU A 78 -4.26 7.40 4.95
CA GLU A 78 -5.69 7.08 5.05
C GLU A 78 -6.03 5.72 4.44
N ILE A 79 -5.52 5.42 3.23
CA ILE A 79 -5.72 4.11 2.60
C ILE A 79 -5.01 3.00 3.38
N THR A 80 -3.87 3.29 4.02
CA THR A 80 -3.18 2.26 4.81
C THR A 80 -3.93 1.95 6.12
N ILE A 81 -4.61 2.94 6.71
CA ILE A 81 -5.57 2.71 7.80
C ILE A 81 -6.75 1.87 7.28
N LEU A 82 -7.30 2.20 6.11
CA LEU A 82 -8.41 1.47 5.51
C LEU A 82 -8.08 -0.01 5.26
N LEU A 83 -6.83 -0.35 4.95
CA LEU A 83 -6.37 -1.74 4.88
C LEU A 83 -6.50 -2.46 6.23
N SER A 84 -6.16 -1.80 7.33
CA SER A 84 -6.36 -2.31 8.70
C SER A 84 -7.86 -2.50 9.00
N ASP A 85 -8.70 -1.53 8.63
CA ASP A 85 -10.16 -1.61 8.85
C ASP A 85 -10.76 -2.80 8.10
N ILE A 86 -10.31 -3.08 6.87
CA ILE A 86 -10.70 -4.26 6.09
C ILE A 86 -10.33 -5.55 6.83
N THR A 87 -9.09 -5.65 7.32
CA THR A 87 -8.60 -6.83 8.06
C THR A 87 -9.38 -7.03 9.37
N GLN A 88 -9.70 -5.94 10.08
CA GLN A 88 -10.47 -5.99 11.32
C GLN A 88 -11.94 -6.36 11.09
N GLU A 89 -12.59 -5.81 10.06
CA GLU A 89 -13.97 -6.18 9.74
C GLU A 89 -14.08 -7.66 9.39
N LYS A 90 -13.10 -8.22 8.67
CA LYS A 90 -13.04 -9.66 8.41
C LYS A 90 -13.01 -10.50 9.69
N SER A 91 -12.21 -10.12 10.69
CA SER A 91 -12.16 -10.87 11.95
C SER A 91 -13.47 -10.78 12.72
N GLN A 92 -14.17 -9.65 12.65
CA GLN A 92 -15.49 -9.46 13.26
C GLN A 92 -16.59 -10.25 12.54
N LEU A 93 -16.55 -10.37 11.21
CA LEU A 93 -17.48 -11.19 10.43
C LEU A 93 -17.42 -12.66 10.85
N ASN A 94 -16.21 -13.17 11.09
CA ASN A 94 -16.01 -14.51 11.63
C ASN A 94 -16.56 -14.67 13.06
N GLY A 95 -16.70 -13.56 13.80
CA GLY A 95 -17.27 -13.50 15.16
C GLY A 95 -18.76 -13.11 15.23
N GLY A 96 -19.45 -12.95 14.09
CA GLY A 96 -20.89 -12.64 14.03
C GLY A 96 -21.26 -11.15 14.09
N GLY A 97 -20.29 -10.23 14.01
CA GLY A 97 -20.52 -8.79 13.84
C GLY A 97 -20.24 -8.36 12.40
N GLY A 98 -21.12 -7.59 11.75
CA GLY A 98 -20.97 -7.28 10.32
C GLY A 98 -21.74 -6.06 9.85
N GLY A 99 -21.32 -4.88 10.30
CA GLY A 99 -21.94 -3.60 9.91
C GLY A 99 -20.99 -2.62 9.21
N GLY A 100 -19.68 -2.88 9.19
CA GLY A 100 -18.66 -1.96 8.70
C GLY A 100 -18.40 -2.04 7.19
N ILE A 101 -18.78 -3.15 6.52
CA ILE A 101 -18.56 -3.34 5.06
C ILE A 101 -19.07 -2.14 4.25
N SER A 102 -20.27 -1.64 4.55
CA SER A 102 -20.87 -0.50 3.83
C SER A 102 -20.06 0.80 4.02
N LYS A 103 -19.51 1.02 5.21
CA LYS A 103 -18.66 2.17 5.53
C LYS A 103 -17.32 2.09 4.81
N ILE A 104 -16.69 0.91 4.82
CA ILE A 104 -15.44 0.66 4.10
C ILE A 104 -15.63 0.89 2.60
N ARG A 105 -16.72 0.38 2.02
CA ARG A 105 -17.06 0.59 0.61
C ARG A 105 -17.29 2.07 0.29
N ALA A 106 -18.01 2.80 1.15
CA ALA A 106 -18.18 4.25 0.98
C ALA A 106 -16.84 5.00 1.02
N SER A 107 -15.93 4.59 1.91
CA SER A 107 -14.58 5.15 2.01
C SER A 107 -13.75 4.89 0.74
N LEU A 108 -13.77 3.65 0.21
CA LEU A 108 -13.11 3.31 -1.06
C LEU A 108 -13.65 4.16 -2.22
N ASN A 109 -14.97 4.34 -2.31
CA ASN A 109 -15.58 5.18 -3.35
C ASN A 109 -15.16 6.65 -3.24
N ALA A 110 -15.05 7.18 -2.02
CA ALA A 110 -14.56 8.54 -1.79
C ALA A 110 -13.09 8.71 -2.20
N HIS A 111 -12.25 7.71 -1.92
CA HIS A 111 -10.86 7.69 -2.40
C HIS A 111 -10.77 7.60 -3.92
N ALA A 112 -11.62 6.80 -4.57
CA ALA A 112 -11.68 6.70 -6.02
C ALA A 112 -11.98 8.07 -6.67
N GLN A 113 -13.05 8.74 -6.22
CA GLN A 113 -13.42 10.08 -6.71
C GLN A 113 -12.30 11.09 -6.52
N ALA A 114 -11.61 11.05 -5.38
CA ALA A 114 -10.49 11.93 -5.11
C ALA A 114 -9.28 11.67 -6.02
N LEU A 115 -9.02 10.41 -6.38
CA LEU A 115 -7.94 10.05 -7.30
C LEU A 115 -8.23 10.45 -8.73
N ASP A 116 -9.48 10.28 -9.17
CA ASP A 116 -9.93 10.71 -10.50
C ASP A 116 -9.76 12.22 -10.66
N ALA A 117 -10.18 13.02 -9.68
CA ALA A 117 -10.01 14.47 -9.68
C ALA A 117 -8.52 14.92 -9.74
N VAL A 118 -7.61 14.15 -9.14
CA VAL A 118 -6.16 14.45 -9.22
C VAL A 118 -5.58 14.05 -10.58
N SER A 119 -6.10 12.99 -11.20
CA SER A 119 -5.62 12.50 -12.49
C SER A 119 -5.84 13.50 -13.64
N GLU A 120 -6.84 14.36 -13.50
CA GLU A 120 -7.18 15.43 -14.44
C GLU A 120 -6.28 16.68 -14.28
N SER A 121 -5.44 16.74 -13.24
CA SER A 121 -4.55 17.88 -12.99
C SER A 121 -3.25 17.80 -13.79
N GLU A 122 -2.95 18.84 -14.58
CA GLU A 122 -1.69 18.98 -15.34
C GLU A 122 -0.44 19.14 -14.45
N SER A 123 -0.59 19.27 -13.12
CA SER A 123 0.51 19.59 -12.21
C SER A 123 1.38 18.40 -11.75
N LEU A 124 1.12 17.18 -12.24
CA LEU A 124 1.82 15.98 -11.81
C LEU A 124 3.13 15.76 -12.59
N ALA A 125 4.24 16.27 -12.05
CA ALA A 125 5.58 16.06 -12.58
C ALA A 125 6.54 15.45 -11.54
N GLY A 126 7.62 14.82 -12.03
CA GLY A 126 8.72 14.31 -11.20
C GLY A 126 8.28 13.48 -10.00
N ARG A 127 8.71 13.87 -8.79
CA ARG A 127 8.40 13.16 -7.54
C ARG A 127 6.93 13.14 -7.18
N VAL A 128 6.18 14.19 -7.57
CA VAL A 128 4.74 14.29 -7.28
C VAL A 128 3.99 13.22 -8.08
N ARG A 129 4.34 13.06 -9.36
CA ARG A 129 3.80 12.00 -10.22
C ARG A 129 4.16 10.61 -9.72
N SER A 130 5.40 10.41 -9.27
CA SER A 130 5.82 9.15 -8.65
C SER A 130 4.99 8.82 -7.40
N THR A 131 4.76 9.81 -6.54
CA THR A 131 3.92 9.66 -5.33
C THR A 131 2.48 9.32 -5.67
N TRP A 132 1.91 10.01 -6.66
CA TRP A 132 0.56 9.73 -7.14
C TRP A 132 0.43 8.31 -7.71
N LEU A 133 1.43 7.85 -8.47
CA LEU A 133 1.46 6.47 -8.97
C LEU A 133 1.51 5.45 -7.82
N VAL A 134 2.33 5.67 -6.79
CA VAL A 134 2.36 4.78 -5.62
C VAL A 134 1.02 4.80 -4.87
N LEU A 135 0.40 5.97 -4.70
CA LEU A 135 -0.93 6.09 -4.11
C LEU A 135 -1.98 5.31 -4.92
N LEU A 136 -1.92 5.39 -6.25
CA LEU A 136 -2.82 4.64 -7.12
C LEU A 136 -2.63 3.13 -6.95
N ALA A 137 -1.38 2.65 -6.90
CA ALA A 137 -1.11 1.23 -6.60
C ALA A 137 -1.71 0.82 -5.24
N LEU A 138 -1.51 1.64 -4.20
CA LEU A 138 -2.03 1.37 -2.86
C LEU A 138 -3.56 1.36 -2.79
N TYR A 139 -4.24 2.23 -3.54
CA TYR A 139 -5.70 2.18 -3.67
C TYR A 139 -6.18 0.87 -4.31
N ASN A 140 -5.54 0.44 -5.40
CA ASN A 140 -5.87 -0.83 -6.05
C ASN A 140 -5.59 -2.03 -5.11
N THR A 141 -4.55 -1.97 -4.29
CA THR A 141 -4.31 -2.93 -3.21
C THR A 141 -5.50 -3.01 -2.26
N ALA A 142 -6.01 -1.87 -1.80
CA ALA A 142 -7.16 -1.83 -0.89
C ALA A 142 -8.43 -2.43 -1.50
N GLU A 143 -8.67 -2.22 -2.79
CA GLU A 143 -9.78 -2.87 -3.51
C GLU A 143 -9.62 -4.40 -3.60
N ILE A 144 -8.41 -4.89 -3.87
CA ILE A 144 -8.14 -6.34 -3.85
C ILE A 144 -8.34 -6.88 -2.44
N SER A 145 -7.79 -6.22 -1.42
CA SER A 145 -7.95 -6.62 -0.02
C SER A 145 -9.41 -6.64 0.39
N PHE A 146 -10.22 -5.66 -0.01
CA PHE A 146 -11.65 -5.64 0.24
C PHE A 146 -12.34 -6.86 -0.38
N SER A 147 -12.10 -7.13 -1.68
CA SER A 147 -12.72 -8.27 -2.38
C SER A 147 -12.33 -9.59 -1.71
N ARG A 148 -11.05 -9.79 -1.41
CA ARG A 148 -10.58 -11.05 -0.82
C ARG A 148 -11.03 -11.26 0.63
N ASN A 149 -10.98 -10.21 1.46
CA ASN A 149 -11.23 -10.34 2.89
C ASN A 149 -12.71 -10.28 3.26
N LEU A 150 -13.50 -9.49 2.53
CA LEU A 150 -14.92 -9.27 2.84
C LEU A 150 -15.87 -10.01 1.89
N HIS A 151 -15.35 -10.53 0.77
CA HIS A 151 -16.08 -11.40 -0.16
C HIS A 151 -15.28 -12.67 -0.51
N PRO A 152 -14.92 -13.50 0.50
CA PRO A 152 -14.05 -14.66 0.28
C PRO A 152 -14.66 -15.76 -0.60
N SER A 153 -15.99 -15.78 -0.77
CA SER A 153 -16.71 -16.74 -1.62
C SER A 153 -16.68 -16.40 -3.11
N GLU A 154 -16.20 -15.21 -3.48
CA GLU A 154 -16.04 -14.86 -4.89
C GLU A 154 -14.97 -15.74 -5.56
N PRO A 155 -15.08 -15.96 -6.89
CA PRO A 155 -14.09 -16.73 -7.64
C PRO A 155 -12.65 -16.20 -7.52
N LEU A 156 -11.69 -17.07 -7.79
CA LEU A 156 -10.30 -16.67 -7.99
C LEU A 156 -10.19 -15.53 -9.00
N HIS A 157 -9.36 -14.54 -8.68
CA HIS A 157 -9.08 -13.39 -9.55
C HIS A 157 -10.30 -12.49 -9.82
N SER A 158 -11.32 -12.45 -8.95
CA SER A 158 -12.48 -11.53 -9.14
C SER A 158 -12.08 -10.05 -9.08
N ALA A 159 -10.96 -9.72 -8.44
CA ALA A 159 -10.38 -8.37 -8.42
C ALA A 159 -9.24 -8.19 -9.43
N ASN A 160 -9.16 -9.02 -10.48
CA ASN A 160 -8.11 -8.97 -11.51
C ASN A 160 -7.92 -7.59 -12.16
N ALA A 161 -8.99 -6.81 -12.35
CA ALA A 161 -8.89 -5.48 -12.95
C ALA A 161 -7.98 -4.54 -12.13
N PHE A 162 -8.04 -4.63 -10.79
CA PHE A 162 -7.20 -3.86 -9.90
C PHE A 162 -5.75 -4.36 -9.91
N ALA A 163 -5.55 -5.68 -10.00
CA ALA A 163 -4.22 -6.27 -10.13
C ALA A 163 -3.49 -5.81 -11.41
N VAL A 164 -4.19 -5.82 -12.55
CA VAL A 164 -3.65 -5.32 -13.83
C VAL A 164 -3.30 -3.84 -13.73
N ARG A 165 -4.11 -3.02 -13.05
CA ARG A 165 -3.81 -1.60 -12.82
C ARG A 165 -2.52 -1.41 -12.01
N ILE A 166 -2.27 -2.22 -10.97
CA ILE A 166 -1.01 -2.17 -10.21
C ILE A 166 0.19 -2.46 -11.12
N ILE A 167 0.09 -3.49 -11.98
CA ILE A 167 1.16 -3.85 -12.93
C ILE A 167 1.44 -2.70 -13.90
N GLN A 168 0.39 -2.09 -14.47
CA GLN A 168 0.54 -0.92 -15.34
C GLN A 168 1.18 0.27 -14.61
N VAL A 169 0.83 0.48 -13.33
CA VAL A 169 1.44 1.52 -12.49
C VAL A 169 2.92 1.23 -12.26
N ALA A 170 3.29 -0.01 -11.95
CA ALA A 170 4.67 -0.43 -11.77
C ALA A 170 5.50 -0.19 -13.05
N GLN A 171 4.97 -0.53 -14.22
CA GLN A 171 5.59 -0.23 -15.51
C GLN A 171 5.75 1.28 -15.74
N LYS A 172 4.72 2.08 -15.42
CA LYS A 172 4.80 3.56 -15.52
C LYS A 172 5.88 4.13 -14.58
N LEU A 173 6.04 3.57 -13.39
CA LEU A 173 7.09 3.97 -12.45
C LEU A 173 8.49 3.61 -12.97
N ASP A 174 8.66 2.44 -13.57
CA ASP A 174 9.92 2.05 -14.22
C ASP A 174 10.31 3.03 -15.34
N VAL A 175 9.35 3.41 -16.20
CA VAL A 175 9.57 4.40 -17.26
C VAL A 175 9.95 5.76 -16.68
N LEU A 176 9.22 6.23 -15.67
CA LEU A 176 9.45 7.53 -15.05
C LEU A 176 10.82 7.64 -14.36
N ARG A 177 11.32 6.52 -13.82
CA ARG A 177 12.59 6.45 -13.08
C ARG A 177 13.78 6.02 -13.94
N GLY A 178 13.56 5.56 -15.17
CA GLY A 178 14.60 5.20 -16.14
C GLY A 178 15.24 3.82 -15.93
N LYS A 179 16.17 3.42 -16.80
CA LYS A 179 16.71 2.03 -16.86
C LYS A 179 17.39 1.55 -15.57
N ALA A 180 18.05 2.42 -14.82
CA ALA A 180 18.65 2.08 -13.51
C ALA A 180 17.61 1.69 -12.44
N SER A 181 16.34 2.04 -12.67
CA SER A 181 15.21 1.74 -11.79
C SER A 181 14.65 0.34 -11.95
N LEU A 182 14.94 -0.37 -13.04
CA LEU A 182 14.33 -1.67 -13.31
C LEU A 182 14.64 -2.68 -12.20
N SER A 183 15.81 -2.51 -11.58
CA SER A 183 16.33 -3.38 -10.52
C SER A 183 16.06 -2.85 -9.12
N THR A 184 15.55 -1.62 -8.95
CA THR A 184 15.35 -1.02 -7.62
C THR A 184 13.89 -0.62 -7.42
N PRO A 185 13.26 -0.94 -6.28
CA PRO A 185 11.87 -0.57 -6.05
C PRO A 185 11.71 0.94 -5.90
N PRO A 186 10.51 1.49 -6.10
CA PRO A 186 10.18 2.85 -5.69
C PRO A 186 10.62 3.09 -4.25
N PRO A 187 11.08 4.31 -3.90
CA PRO A 187 11.64 4.63 -2.59
C PRO A 187 10.54 4.77 -1.52
N THR A 188 9.63 3.80 -1.47
CA THR A 188 8.53 3.72 -0.52
C THR A 188 8.59 2.34 0.11
N LYS A 189 8.51 2.27 1.44
CA LYS A 189 8.54 0.98 2.11
C LYS A 189 7.29 0.16 1.81
N ILE A 190 6.15 0.79 1.50
CA ILE A 190 4.86 0.14 1.19
C ILE A 190 4.86 -0.68 -0.11
N TRP A 191 5.84 -0.48 -0.99
CA TRP A 191 5.83 -1.04 -2.35
C TRP A 191 5.75 -2.58 -2.50
N PRO A 192 6.31 -3.43 -1.62
CA PRO A 192 6.14 -4.88 -1.74
C PRO A 192 4.66 -5.29 -1.77
N LEU A 193 3.83 -4.63 -0.95
CA LEU A 193 2.43 -4.98 -0.76
C LEU A 193 1.60 -4.90 -2.06
N PRO A 194 1.59 -3.78 -2.83
CA PRO A 194 0.92 -3.77 -4.13
C PRO A 194 1.36 -4.88 -5.08
N LEU A 195 2.66 -5.17 -5.18
CA LEU A 195 3.16 -6.22 -6.07
C LEU A 195 2.71 -7.61 -5.62
N VAL A 196 2.71 -7.88 -4.31
CA VAL A 196 2.16 -9.12 -3.74
C VAL A 196 0.69 -9.29 -4.08
N MET A 197 -0.13 -8.27 -3.82
CA MET A 197 -1.57 -8.34 -4.11
C MET A 197 -1.85 -8.50 -5.60
N ALA A 198 -1.08 -7.83 -6.45
CA ALA A 198 -1.18 -7.98 -7.89
C ALA A 198 -0.80 -9.40 -8.35
N ALA A 199 0.29 -9.97 -7.82
CA ALA A 199 0.74 -11.30 -8.17
C ALA A 199 -0.27 -12.39 -7.76
N ILE A 200 -0.90 -12.24 -6.60
CA ILE A 200 -1.96 -13.15 -6.14
C ILE A 200 -3.21 -13.03 -7.01
N GLU A 201 -3.66 -11.81 -7.30
CA GLU A 201 -4.99 -11.61 -7.86
C GLU A 201 -5.03 -11.55 -9.40
N VAL A 202 -3.91 -11.32 -10.08
CA VAL A 202 -3.89 -11.25 -11.55
C VAL A 202 -4.16 -12.63 -12.17
N ARG A 203 -5.09 -12.69 -13.13
CA ARG A 203 -5.50 -13.94 -13.78
C ARG A 203 -4.47 -14.44 -14.78
N ASP A 204 -3.89 -13.52 -15.55
CA ASP A 204 -2.97 -13.84 -16.65
C ASP A 204 -1.65 -14.41 -16.11
N PRO A 205 -1.25 -15.64 -16.50
CA PRO A 205 -0.01 -16.27 -16.06
C PRO A 205 1.24 -15.46 -16.39
N ILE A 206 1.28 -14.78 -17.54
CA ILE A 206 2.43 -13.94 -17.95
C ILE A 206 2.59 -12.79 -16.97
N TYR A 207 1.48 -12.19 -16.53
CA TYR A 207 1.51 -11.11 -15.55
C TYR A 207 1.80 -11.59 -14.12
N ARG A 208 1.39 -12.81 -13.76
CA ARG A 208 1.79 -13.45 -12.49
C ARG A 208 3.29 -13.64 -12.43
N GLU A 209 3.87 -14.30 -13.43
CA GLU A 209 5.31 -14.54 -13.52
C GLU A 209 6.09 -13.22 -13.55
N TRP A 210 5.60 -12.23 -14.29
CA TRP A 210 6.20 -10.90 -14.32
C TRP A 210 6.26 -10.26 -12.93
N ALA A 211 5.17 -10.30 -12.17
CA ALA A 211 5.10 -9.71 -10.83
C ALA A 211 6.04 -10.45 -9.86
N LEU A 212 6.10 -11.78 -9.95
CA LEU A 212 7.00 -12.60 -9.15
C LEU A 212 8.48 -12.32 -9.47
N HIS A 213 8.81 -12.23 -10.76
CA HIS A 213 10.16 -11.87 -11.21
C HIS A 213 10.56 -10.47 -10.76
N LYS A 214 9.60 -9.52 -10.70
CA LYS A 214 9.85 -8.19 -10.13
C LYS A 214 10.16 -8.25 -8.64
N LEU A 215 9.41 -9.02 -7.85
CA LEU A 215 9.71 -9.25 -6.44
C LEU A 215 11.10 -9.87 -6.24
N GLU A 216 11.46 -10.86 -7.04
CA GLU A 216 12.79 -11.48 -7.04
C GLU A 216 13.90 -10.47 -7.34
N THR A 217 13.72 -9.69 -8.40
CA THR A 217 14.69 -8.66 -8.81
C THR A 217 14.93 -7.65 -7.69
N TYR A 218 13.87 -7.23 -7.00
CA TYR A 218 13.98 -6.32 -5.85
C TYR A 218 14.56 -7.01 -4.61
N GLY A 219 14.37 -8.31 -4.43
CA GLY A 219 15.04 -9.09 -3.38
C GLY A 219 16.57 -8.99 -3.49
N GLY A 220 17.11 -9.00 -4.70
CA GLY A 220 18.54 -8.85 -4.95
C GLY A 220 19.13 -7.47 -4.62
N THR A 221 18.30 -6.42 -4.49
CA THR A 221 18.79 -5.03 -4.38
C THR A 221 18.25 -4.24 -3.20
N ALA A 222 17.09 -4.62 -2.64
CA ALA A 222 16.33 -3.78 -1.72
C ALA A 222 15.99 -4.45 -0.38
N GLY A 223 16.41 -5.71 -0.18
CA GLY A 223 16.37 -6.38 1.11
C GLY A 223 15.42 -7.58 1.18
N GLN A 224 15.55 -8.33 2.28
CA GLN A 224 14.92 -9.64 2.51
C GLN A 224 13.39 -9.62 2.46
N GLN A 225 12.74 -8.48 2.73
CA GLN A 225 11.28 -8.38 2.67
C GLN A 225 10.70 -8.69 1.28
N TYR A 226 11.43 -8.42 0.19
CA TYR A 226 10.99 -8.78 -1.15
C TYR A 226 11.18 -10.29 -1.45
N THR A 227 12.23 -10.89 -0.90
CA THR A 227 12.43 -12.34 -0.95
C THR A 227 11.31 -13.07 -0.20
N LEU A 228 10.93 -12.58 0.98
CA LEU A 228 9.81 -13.12 1.75
C LEU A 228 8.46 -12.91 1.05
N ALA A 229 8.27 -11.73 0.44
CA ALA A 229 7.10 -11.45 -0.39
C ALA A 229 6.95 -12.45 -1.56
N LYS A 230 8.05 -12.82 -2.23
CA LYS A 230 8.06 -13.84 -3.27
C LYS A 230 7.59 -15.20 -2.72
N VAL A 231 8.22 -15.66 -1.64
CA VAL A 231 7.88 -16.95 -0.99
C VAL A 231 6.41 -16.99 -0.57
N PHE A 232 5.89 -15.87 -0.04
CA PHE A 232 4.48 -15.75 0.31
C PHE A 232 3.56 -15.90 -0.90
N VAL A 233 3.87 -15.24 -2.02
CA VAL A 233 3.08 -15.36 -3.25
C VAL A 233 3.11 -16.78 -3.80
N GLU A 234 4.28 -17.42 -3.86
CA GLU A 234 4.41 -18.82 -4.30
C GLU A 234 3.54 -19.75 -3.45
N ARG A 235 3.59 -19.58 -2.13
CA ARG A 235 2.77 -20.37 -1.19
C ARG A 235 1.27 -20.11 -1.33
N MET A 236 0.88 -18.86 -1.59
CA MET A 236 -0.51 -18.51 -1.86
C MET A 236 -1.00 -19.24 -3.11
N TRP A 237 -0.22 -19.22 -4.20
CA TRP A 237 -0.59 -19.90 -5.44
C TRP A 237 -0.71 -21.42 -5.25
N GLU A 238 0.27 -22.07 -4.62
CA GLU A 238 0.23 -23.51 -4.32
C GLU A 238 -1.11 -23.90 -3.65
N ARG A 239 -1.55 -23.13 -2.67
CA ARG A 239 -2.78 -23.42 -1.92
C ARG A 239 -4.05 -23.06 -2.67
N GLU A 240 -4.05 -21.98 -3.44
CA GLU A 240 -5.20 -21.62 -4.26
C GLU A 240 -5.40 -22.62 -5.41
N GLU A 241 -4.31 -23.16 -5.95
CA GLU A 241 -4.34 -24.23 -6.95
C GLU A 241 -4.83 -25.56 -6.34
N GLU A 242 -4.33 -25.94 -5.17
CA GLU A 242 -4.79 -27.16 -4.47
C GLU A 242 -6.25 -27.08 -4.04
N ALA A 243 -6.70 -25.92 -3.55
CA ALA A 243 -8.05 -25.73 -3.03
C ALA A 243 -9.07 -25.29 -4.10
N GLU A 244 -8.61 -24.93 -5.30
CA GLU A 244 -9.40 -24.34 -6.40
C GLU A 244 -10.28 -23.14 -5.99
N ARG A 245 -9.85 -22.40 -4.95
CA ARG A 245 -10.60 -21.28 -4.38
C ARG A 245 -9.67 -20.29 -3.69
N ARG A 246 -10.19 -19.10 -3.41
CA ARG A 246 -9.48 -18.12 -2.59
C ARG A 246 -9.13 -18.71 -1.23
N VAL A 247 -7.86 -18.54 -0.86
CA VAL A 247 -7.36 -18.91 0.48
C VAL A 247 -7.10 -17.67 1.32
N ASP A 248 -7.20 -17.86 2.63
CA ASP A 248 -6.96 -16.79 3.59
C ASP A 248 -5.46 -16.45 3.66
N CYS A 249 -5.12 -15.21 3.32
CA CYS A 249 -3.76 -14.68 3.41
C CYS A 249 -3.19 -14.78 4.84
N ALA A 250 -4.01 -14.59 5.88
CA ALA A 250 -3.54 -14.64 7.26
C ALA A 250 -3.06 -16.05 7.65
N GLY A 251 -3.80 -17.07 7.23
CA GLY A 251 -3.42 -18.47 7.44
C GLY A 251 -2.12 -18.84 6.72
N VAL A 252 -1.91 -18.35 5.50
CA VAL A 252 -0.66 -18.59 4.76
C VAL A 252 0.55 -17.91 5.40
N ILE A 253 0.37 -16.70 5.96
CA ILE A 253 1.44 -15.98 6.65
C ILE A 253 1.84 -16.69 7.94
N ALA A 254 0.88 -17.19 8.72
CA ALA A 254 1.17 -17.94 9.94
C ALA A 254 2.08 -19.16 9.68
N ASP A 255 1.91 -19.81 8.52
CA ASP A 255 2.68 -21.00 8.14
C ASP A 255 4.09 -20.69 7.61
N ILE A 256 4.37 -19.45 7.23
CA ILE A 256 5.69 -19.01 6.74
C ILE A 256 6.59 -18.50 7.89
N ASN A 257 6.09 -18.55 9.15
CA ASN A 257 6.73 -18.23 10.46
C ASN A 257 6.35 -16.86 11.06
N ASP A 258 6.30 -16.79 12.40
CA ASP A 258 5.98 -15.61 13.23
C ASP A 258 7.03 -14.48 13.02
N GLY A 259 6.74 -13.51 12.14
CA GLY A 259 7.63 -12.35 11.98
C GLY A 259 7.66 -11.70 10.60
N MET A 260 6.86 -12.16 9.64
CA MET A 260 6.72 -11.45 8.36
C MET A 260 6.00 -10.10 8.58
N VAL A 261 6.76 -9.01 8.49
CA VAL A 261 6.22 -7.66 8.27
C VAL A 261 6.54 -7.28 6.83
N LEU A 262 5.57 -7.47 5.93
CA LEU A 262 5.69 -7.17 4.48
C LEU A 262 5.83 -5.68 4.18
#